data_AF-A0A3P0NHG0-F1
#
_entry.id   AF-A0A3P0NHG0-F1
#
_cell.length_a   1.000
_cell.length_b   1.000
_cell.length_c   1.000
_cell.angle_alpha   90.00
_cell.angle_beta   90.00
_cell.angle_gamma   90.00
#
_symmetry.space_group_name_H-M   'P 1'
#
loop_
_entity.id
_entity.type
_entity.pdbx_description
1 polymer ?
#
loop_
_entity_poly.entity_id
_entity_poly.type
_entity_poly.pdbx_seq_one_letter_code
_entity_poly.pdbx_strand_id
1 'polypeptide(L)'
;MLLELDDRQFTQAFVAWTQILEDSEFYLHKNAADYFQFCIGALLAELLKLKAVRDTSVTVIPHKKPSSEIADWWPTGFALTHFCVELVKKVSRQECGKVVEPSEKIGQLKIWQSYRENLLEEPMLAIAYFDDFMGITPNWRTPYYAGHRTAGIN
;
A
#
# COMPACT_ATOMS: atom_id res chain seq x y z
N MET A 1 8.17 -14.17 12.93
CA MET A 1 7.03 -13.73 12.09
C MET A 1 6.72 -14.85 11.13
N LEU A 2 5.53 -15.44 11.19
CA LEU A 2 5.06 -16.44 10.24
C LEU A 2 3.86 -15.83 9.51
N LEU A 3 4.06 -15.50 8.24
CA LEU A 3 3.02 -14.94 7.38
C LEU A 3 2.55 -16.01 6.42
N GLU A 4 1.24 -16.15 6.30
CA GLU A 4 0.61 -17.07 5.35
C GLU A 4 -0.26 -16.28 4.37
N LEU A 5 -0.23 -16.67 3.11
CA LEU A 5 -1.15 -16.19 2.10
C LEU A 5 -2.47 -16.93 2.24
N ASP A 6 -3.56 -16.18 2.20
CA ASP A 6 -4.89 -16.75 2.02
C ASP A 6 -5.20 -16.73 0.52
N ASP A 7 -5.04 -17.88 -0.14
CA ASP A 7 -5.17 -18.00 -1.61
C ASP A 7 -6.49 -17.41 -2.13
N ARG A 8 -7.59 -17.62 -1.39
CA ARG A 8 -8.91 -17.13 -1.78
C ARG A 8 -8.98 -15.62 -1.69
N GLN A 9 -8.59 -15.04 -0.55
CA GLN A 9 -8.64 -13.59 -0.35
C GLN A 9 -7.63 -12.86 -1.25
N PHE A 10 -6.45 -13.46 -1.45
CA PHE A 10 -5.46 -12.96 -2.37
C PHE A 10 -6.00 -12.90 -3.81
N THR A 11 -6.62 -13.98 -4.28
CA THR A 11 -7.26 -14.00 -5.60
C THR A 11 -8.35 -12.93 -5.72
N GLN A 12 -9.20 -12.79 -4.69
CA GLN A 12 -10.25 -11.78 -4.68
C GLN A 12 -9.68 -10.34 -4.71
N ALA A 13 -8.58 -10.08 -4.01
CA ALA A 13 -7.91 -8.79 -4.02
C ALA A 13 -7.34 -8.46 -5.40
N PHE A 14 -6.74 -9.45 -6.08
CA PHE A 14 -6.24 -9.26 -7.44
C PHE A 14 -7.36 -8.97 -8.43
N VAL A 15 -8.49 -9.69 -8.36
CA VAL A 15 -9.65 -9.43 -9.23
C VAL A 15 -10.26 -8.05 -8.98
N ALA A 16 -10.37 -7.63 -7.72
CA ALA A 16 -10.84 -6.28 -7.40
C ALA A 16 -9.87 -5.21 -7.93
N TRP A 17 -8.57 -5.43 -7.77
CA TRP A 17 -7.54 -4.55 -8.27
C TRP A 17 -7.51 -4.44 -9.81
N THR A 18 -7.73 -5.53 -10.56
CA THR A 18 -7.77 -5.47 -12.02
C THR A 18 -8.89 -4.57 -12.53
N GLN A 19 -10.04 -4.53 -11.85
CA GLN A 19 -11.09 -3.58 -12.21
C GLN A 19 -10.64 -2.13 -12.03
N ILE A 20 -9.88 -1.84 -10.97
CA ILE A 20 -9.32 -0.49 -10.73
C ILE A 20 -8.32 -0.11 -11.83
N LEU A 21 -7.50 -1.05 -12.31
CA LEU A 21 -6.59 -0.82 -13.44
C LEU A 21 -7.34 -0.38 -14.70
N GLU A 22 -8.40 -1.11 -15.06
CA GLU A 22 -9.23 -0.83 -16.22
C GLU A 22 -9.94 0.53 -16.09
N ASP A 23 -10.57 0.78 -14.94
CA ASP A 23 -11.32 2.01 -14.69
C ASP A 23 -10.41 3.26 -14.67
N SER A 24 -9.10 3.08 -14.42
CA SER A 24 -8.12 4.16 -14.35
C SER A 24 -7.20 4.27 -15.57
N GLU A 25 -7.37 3.44 -16.60
CA GLU A 25 -6.50 3.40 -17.79
C GLU A 25 -6.42 4.77 -18.50
N PHE A 26 -7.49 5.56 -18.46
CA PHE A 26 -7.50 6.93 -18.99
C PHE A 26 -6.39 7.84 -18.42
N TYR A 27 -5.86 7.49 -17.24
CA TYR A 27 -4.81 8.23 -16.54
C TYR A 27 -3.40 7.83 -16.98
N LEU A 28 -3.21 6.61 -17.50
CA LEU A 28 -1.93 6.10 -18.00
C LEU A 28 -1.31 7.02 -19.05
N HIS A 29 -2.12 7.48 -20.01
CA HIS A 29 -1.67 8.38 -21.07
C HIS A 29 -1.43 9.82 -20.61
N LYS A 30 -1.91 10.20 -19.42
CA LYS A 30 -1.71 11.55 -18.86
C LYS A 30 -0.46 11.62 -18.00
N ASN A 31 -0.25 10.62 -17.14
CA ASN A 31 0.91 10.51 -16.28
C ASN A 31 1.14 9.04 -15.89
N ALA A 32 1.94 8.33 -16.69
CA ALA A 32 2.20 6.91 -16.47
C ALA A 32 2.83 6.62 -15.10
N ALA A 33 3.73 7.48 -14.63
CA ALA A 33 4.39 7.28 -13.35
C ALA A 33 3.41 7.36 -12.17
N ASP A 34 2.55 8.39 -12.15
CA ASP A 34 1.53 8.52 -11.09
C ASP A 34 0.38 7.50 -11.25
N TYR A 35 0.10 7.06 -12.48
CA TYR A 35 -0.80 5.92 -12.73
C TYR A 35 -0.29 4.66 -12.03
N PHE A 36 0.95 4.24 -12.28
CA PHE A 36 1.49 3.03 -11.65
C PHE A 36 1.59 3.15 -10.12
N GLN A 37 1.94 4.33 -9.61
CA GLN A 37 1.88 4.63 -8.18
C GLN A 37 0.46 4.37 -7.62
N PHE A 38 -0.55 4.98 -8.24
CA PHE A 38 -1.94 4.82 -7.81
C PHE A 38 -2.39 3.36 -7.86
N CYS A 39 -2.13 2.67 -8.97
CA CYS A 39 -2.52 1.28 -9.16
C CYS A 39 -1.88 0.36 -8.12
N ILE A 40 -0.61 0.58 -7.77
CA ILE A 40 0.09 -0.24 -6.77
C ILE A 40 -0.38 0.10 -5.35
N GLY A 41 -0.69 1.38 -5.07
CA GLY A 41 -1.37 1.77 -3.84
C GLY A 41 -2.76 1.13 -3.70
N ALA A 42 -3.49 1.00 -4.81
CA ALA A 42 -4.80 0.34 -4.84
C ALA A 42 -4.68 -1.17 -4.60
N LEU A 43 -3.66 -1.82 -5.16
CA LEU A 43 -3.35 -3.22 -4.84
C LEU A 43 -3.09 -3.40 -3.33
N LEU A 44 -2.29 -2.52 -2.73
CA LEU A 44 -2.05 -2.53 -1.28
C LEU A 44 -3.35 -2.43 -0.48
N ALA A 45 -4.24 -1.50 -0.87
CA ALA A 45 -5.53 -1.32 -0.23
C ALA A 45 -6.40 -2.58 -0.31
N GLU A 46 -6.50 -3.21 -1.49
CA GLU A 46 -7.29 -4.43 -1.69
C GLU A 46 -6.73 -5.62 -0.88
N LEU A 47 -5.41 -5.80 -0.88
CA LEU A 47 -4.75 -6.87 -0.10
C LEU A 47 -4.98 -6.72 1.41
N LEU A 48 -4.94 -5.48 1.92
CA LEU A 48 -5.19 -5.18 3.32
C LEU A 48 -6.67 -5.31 3.68
N LYS A 49 -7.57 -4.77 2.85
CA LYS A 49 -9.03 -4.84 3.01
C LYS A 49 -9.51 -6.27 3.13
N LEU A 50 -9.04 -7.14 2.23
CA LEU A 50 -9.43 -8.55 2.19
C LEU A 50 -8.59 -9.45 3.10
N LYS A 51 -7.60 -8.89 3.82
CA LYS A 51 -6.70 -9.63 4.71
C LYS A 51 -6.03 -10.80 3.98
N ALA A 52 -5.53 -10.53 2.77
CA ALA A 52 -4.91 -11.53 1.88
C ALA A 52 -3.66 -12.20 2.47
N VAL A 53 -3.03 -11.57 3.46
CA VAL A 53 -1.94 -12.13 4.26
C VAL A 53 -2.38 -12.19 5.72
N ARG A 54 -2.17 -13.35 6.35
CA ARG A 54 -2.48 -13.60 7.76
C ARG A 54 -1.20 -13.76 8.57
N ASP A 55 -1.19 -13.17 9.76
CA ASP A 55 -0.16 -13.44 10.76
C ASP A 55 -0.59 -14.64 11.60
N THR A 56 0.11 -15.76 11.47
CA THR A 56 -0.17 -17.00 12.21
C THR A 56 0.63 -17.11 13.51
N SER A 57 1.49 -16.13 13.80
CA SER A 57 2.31 -16.13 15.02
C SER A 57 1.52 -15.90 16.32
N VAL A 58 0.26 -15.46 16.23
CA VAL A 58 -0.65 -15.25 17.39
C VAL A 58 -0.89 -16.53 18.20
N THR A 59 -0.61 -17.71 17.65
CA THR A 59 -0.75 -18.99 18.36
C THR A 59 0.40 -19.30 19.33
N VAL A 60 1.48 -18.53 19.33
CA VAL A 60 2.64 -18.79 20.19
C VAL A 60 3.18 -17.49 20.79
N ILE A 61 3.35 -17.50 22.12
CA ILE A 61 4.10 -16.56 22.97
C ILE A 61 3.24 -15.54 23.76
N PRO A 62 2.95 -15.83 25.05
CA PRO A 62 2.66 -14.79 26.03
C PRO A 62 3.97 -14.08 26.40
N HIS A 63 3.93 -12.73 26.45
CA HIS A 63 4.99 -11.83 26.95
C HIS A 63 6.08 -11.32 25.97
N LYS A 64 5.70 -10.83 24.78
CA LYS A 64 6.60 -9.93 24.03
C LYS A 64 6.53 -8.51 24.63
N LYS A 65 7.68 -7.91 24.98
CA LYS A 65 7.76 -6.48 25.38
C LYS A 65 7.18 -5.60 24.26
N PRO A 66 6.66 -4.39 24.57
CA PRO A 66 6.28 -3.44 23.53
C PRO A 66 7.51 -3.16 22.66
N SER A 67 7.45 -3.59 21.39
CA SER A 67 8.51 -3.39 20.42
C SER A 67 8.28 -2.07 19.69
N SER A 68 9.36 -1.33 19.45
CA SER A 68 9.34 -0.15 18.59
C SER A 68 9.37 -0.51 17.10
N GLU A 69 9.59 -1.78 16.75
CA GLU A 69 9.63 -2.23 15.36
C GLU A 69 8.23 -2.47 14.80
N ILE A 70 7.93 -1.85 13.67
CA ILE A 70 6.60 -1.95 13.01
C ILE A 70 6.22 -3.39 12.70
N ALA A 71 7.19 -4.19 12.24
CA ALA A 71 7.00 -5.59 11.90
C ALA A 71 6.56 -6.46 13.10
N ASP A 72 6.79 -6.02 14.34
CA ASP A 72 6.42 -6.79 15.53
C ASP A 72 4.95 -6.61 15.94
N TRP A 73 4.36 -5.44 15.71
CA TRP A 73 2.97 -5.15 16.10
C TRP A 73 2.01 -5.06 14.91
N TRP A 74 2.53 -4.98 13.69
CA TRP A 74 1.73 -5.09 12.46
C TRP A 74 2.53 -5.71 11.29
N PRO A 75 2.89 -7.00 11.41
CA PRO A 75 3.72 -7.69 10.43
C PRO A 75 3.11 -7.71 9.02
N THR A 76 1.79 -7.90 8.90
CA THR A 76 1.10 -7.95 7.61
C THR A 76 1.13 -6.60 6.88
N GLY A 77 0.82 -5.50 7.59
CA GLY A 77 0.90 -4.15 7.04
C GLY A 77 2.32 -3.77 6.65
N PHE A 78 3.30 -4.10 7.50
CA PHE A 78 4.71 -3.86 7.21
C PHE A 78 5.16 -4.59 5.92
N ALA A 79 4.90 -5.89 5.83
CA ALA A 79 5.32 -6.72 4.71
C ALA A 79 4.66 -6.29 3.38
N LEU A 80 3.34 -6.09 3.38
CA LEU A 80 2.60 -5.69 2.18
C LEU A 80 3.00 -4.29 1.69
N THR A 81 3.19 -3.34 2.60
CA THR A 81 3.62 -1.98 2.22
C THR A 81 5.00 -2.00 1.59
N HIS A 82 5.99 -2.68 2.19
CA HIS A 82 7.33 -2.76 1.62
C HIS A 82 7.38 -3.55 0.30
N PHE A 83 6.54 -4.59 0.18
CA PHE A 83 6.36 -5.27 -1.11
C PHE A 83 5.87 -4.30 -2.19
N CYS A 84 4.84 -3.49 -1.90
CA CYS A 84 4.31 -2.51 -2.83
C CYS A 84 5.31 -1.37 -3.14
N VAL A 85 6.13 -0.96 -2.17
CA VAL A 85 7.24 -0.02 -2.39
C VAL A 85 8.23 -0.57 -3.42
N GLU A 86 8.70 -1.80 -3.25
CA GLU A 86 9.64 -2.40 -4.20
C GLU A 86 8.99 -2.66 -5.55
N LEU A 87 7.70 -3.00 -5.58
CA LEU A 87 6.94 -3.15 -6.81
C LEU A 87 6.85 -1.83 -7.59
N VAL A 88 6.51 -0.70 -6.94
CA VAL A 88 6.44 0.59 -7.64
C VAL A 88 7.81 1.05 -8.12
N LYS A 89 8.85 0.86 -7.32
CA LYS A 89 10.24 1.12 -7.74
C LYS A 89 10.59 0.36 -9.02
N LYS A 90 10.23 -0.92 -9.08
CA LYS A 90 10.51 -1.79 -10.22
C LYS A 90 9.72 -1.35 -11.46
N VAL A 91 8.41 -1.17 -11.31
CA VAL A 91 7.50 -0.79 -12.40
C VAL A 91 7.83 0.60 -12.94
N SER A 92 8.01 1.61 -12.07
CA SER A 92 8.39 2.97 -12.50
C SER A 92 9.71 2.98 -13.27
N ARG A 93 10.68 2.14 -12.88
CA ARG A 93 11.94 2.03 -13.61
C ARG A 93 11.76 1.36 -14.98
N GLN A 94 10.97 0.30 -15.05
CA GLN A 94 10.77 -0.47 -16.28
C GLN A 94 9.89 0.26 -17.30
N GLU A 95 8.75 0.80 -16.86
CA GLU A 95 7.72 1.36 -17.74
C GLU A 95 7.89 2.86 -17.96
N CYS A 96 8.55 3.57 -17.05
CA CYS A 96 8.70 5.02 -17.12
C CYS A 96 10.15 5.51 -17.14
N GLY A 97 11.14 4.63 -16.99
CA GLY A 97 12.54 5.02 -16.85
C GLY A 97 12.84 5.87 -15.61
N LYS A 98 11.93 5.91 -14.63
CA LYS A 98 12.04 6.73 -13.42
C LYS A 98 12.54 5.90 -12.25
N VAL A 99 13.47 6.47 -11.49
CA VAL A 99 13.86 5.96 -10.18
C VAL A 99 13.05 6.71 -9.13
N VAL A 100 12.30 5.97 -8.33
CA VAL A 100 11.53 6.51 -7.20
C VAL A 100 12.10 5.91 -5.92
N GLU A 101 12.06 6.67 -4.83
CA GLU A 101 12.45 6.20 -3.51
C GLU A 101 11.42 6.67 -2.47
N PRO A 102 11.17 5.89 -1.41
CA PRO A 102 10.32 6.34 -0.32
C PRO A 102 10.87 7.62 0.33
N SER A 103 9.96 8.44 0.84
CA SER A 103 10.32 9.54 1.72
C SER A 103 10.72 9.04 3.10
N GLU A 104 11.33 9.91 3.91
CA GLU A 104 11.70 9.61 5.30
C GLU A 104 10.49 9.20 6.17
N LYS A 105 9.26 9.51 5.73
CA LYS A 105 8.02 9.14 6.43
C LYS A 105 7.85 7.64 6.57
N ILE A 106 8.42 6.83 5.68
CA ILE A 106 8.36 5.37 5.80
C ILE A 106 9.07 4.87 7.07
N GLY A 107 9.99 5.64 7.65
CA GLY A 107 10.64 5.34 8.93
C GLY A 107 9.92 5.90 10.17
N GLN A 108 8.83 6.66 10.00
CA GLN A 108 8.20 7.38 11.10
C GLN A 108 7.11 6.56 11.79
N LEU A 109 7.42 6.05 12.99
CA LEU A 109 6.52 5.19 13.77
C LEU A 109 5.11 5.77 13.97
N LYS A 110 4.98 7.08 14.21
CA LYS A 110 3.69 7.75 14.41
C LYS A 110 2.79 7.67 13.17
N ILE A 111 3.35 7.76 11.97
CA ILE A 111 2.58 7.66 10.72
C ILE A 111 2.07 6.22 10.56
N TRP A 112 2.89 5.22 10.87
CA TRP A 112 2.47 3.82 10.84
C TRP A 112 1.38 3.48 11.85
N GLN A 113 1.41 4.09 13.04
CA GLN A 113 0.33 3.97 14.03
C GLN A 113 -0.98 4.53 13.49
N SER A 114 -0.94 5.77 13.00
CA SER A 114 -2.09 6.42 12.35
C SER A 114 -2.61 5.61 11.17
N TYR A 115 -1.71 5.10 10.34
CA TYR A 115 -2.03 4.26 9.20
C TYR A 115 -2.82 3.03 9.61
N ARG A 116 -2.32 2.26 10.59
CA ARG A 116 -2.99 1.07 11.10
C ARG A 116 -4.37 1.37 11.66
N GLU A 117 -4.50 2.45 12.42
CA GLU A 117 -5.75 2.84 13.08
C GLU A 117 -6.82 3.22 12.06
N ASN A 118 -6.47 4.07 11.09
CA ASN A 118 -7.41 4.57 10.07
C ASN A 118 -7.92 3.46 9.13
N LEU A 119 -7.11 2.44 8.85
CA LEU A 119 -7.54 1.32 8.00
C LEU A 119 -8.61 0.42 8.61
N LEU A 120 -8.79 0.46 9.93
CA LEU A 120 -9.86 -0.30 10.58
C LEU A 120 -11.24 0.21 10.17
N GLU A 121 -11.34 1.51 9.87
CA GLU A 121 -12.57 2.18 9.47
C GLU A 121 -12.67 2.32 7.95
N GLU A 122 -11.59 2.76 7.29
CA GLU A 122 -11.55 3.01 5.84
C GLU A 122 -10.29 2.40 5.20
N PRO A 123 -10.36 1.14 4.72
CA PRO A 123 -9.23 0.45 4.10
C PRO A 123 -8.65 1.17 2.87
N MET A 124 -9.46 1.95 2.14
CA MET A 124 -8.99 2.65 0.93
C MET A 124 -8.05 3.81 1.24
N LEU A 125 -7.96 4.26 2.50
CA LEU A 125 -6.93 5.22 2.93
C LEU A 125 -5.51 4.68 2.76
N ALA A 126 -5.33 3.37 2.56
CA ALA A 126 -4.02 2.79 2.26
C ALA A 126 -3.36 3.41 1.03
N ILE A 127 -4.13 3.84 0.03
CA ILE A 127 -3.59 4.53 -1.15
C ILE A 127 -2.97 5.87 -0.74
N ALA A 128 -3.66 6.67 0.08
CA ALA A 128 -3.16 7.96 0.54
C ALA A 128 -1.94 7.82 1.46
N TYR A 129 -1.94 6.85 2.39
CA TYR A 129 -0.73 6.58 3.19
C TYR A 129 0.43 6.11 2.32
N PHE A 130 0.18 5.30 1.29
CA PHE A 130 1.20 4.86 0.35
C PHE A 130 1.79 6.03 -0.45
N ASP A 131 0.95 6.96 -0.93
CA ASP A 131 1.42 8.21 -1.54
C ASP A 131 2.30 9.00 -0.58
N ASP A 132 1.87 9.15 0.67
CA ASP A 132 2.64 9.90 1.67
C ASP A 132 3.99 9.24 1.97
N PHE A 133 4.04 7.91 2.06
CA PHE A 133 5.29 7.15 2.18
C PHE A 133 6.18 7.30 0.96
N MET A 134 5.62 7.41 -0.24
CA MET A 134 6.36 7.63 -1.50
C MET A 134 6.68 9.11 -1.78
N GLY A 135 6.35 10.02 -0.85
CA GLY A 135 6.61 11.45 -1.01
C GLY A 135 5.71 12.15 -2.03
N ILE A 136 4.57 11.55 -2.36
CA ILE A 136 3.55 12.09 -3.25
C ILE A 136 2.46 12.72 -2.40
N THR A 137 1.95 13.87 -2.83
CA THR A 137 0.88 14.57 -2.11
C THR A 137 -0.37 13.68 -2.03
N PRO A 138 -0.77 13.23 -0.83
CA PRO A 138 -1.86 12.29 -0.68
C PRO A 138 -3.24 12.96 -0.83
N ASN A 139 -4.19 12.26 -1.45
CA ASN A 139 -5.61 12.63 -1.43
C ASN A 139 -6.34 11.88 -0.31
N TRP A 140 -6.44 12.49 0.86
CA TRP A 140 -7.11 11.91 2.03
C TRP A 140 -8.63 11.82 1.91
N ARG A 141 -9.27 12.49 0.95
CA ARG A 141 -10.74 12.54 0.82
C ARG A 141 -11.28 11.47 -0.11
N THR A 142 -10.67 11.32 -1.28
CA THR A 142 -11.08 10.35 -2.31
C THR A 142 -9.85 9.61 -2.85
N PRO A 143 -9.14 8.85 -2.00
CA PRO A 143 -7.89 8.19 -2.37
C PRO A 143 -8.06 7.18 -3.50
N TYR A 144 -9.26 6.59 -3.63
CA TYR A 144 -9.60 5.54 -4.59
C TYR A 144 -9.98 6.05 -5.98
N TYR A 145 -10.03 7.37 -6.22
CA TYR A 145 -10.42 7.93 -7.51
C TYR A 145 -9.25 8.63 -8.20
N ALA A 146 -8.66 7.95 -9.20
CA ALA A 146 -7.52 8.46 -9.97
C ALA A 146 -7.77 9.83 -10.60
N GLY A 147 -9.02 10.14 -10.98
CA GLY A 147 -9.40 11.42 -11.60
C GLY A 147 -9.18 12.65 -10.72
N HIS A 148 -9.08 12.48 -9.39
CA HIS A 148 -8.81 13.59 -8.46
C HIS A 148 -7.34 13.73 -8.07
N ARG A 149 -6.43 12.96 -8.68
CA ARG A 149 -5.00 13.10 -8.44
C ARG A 149 -4.47 14.31 -9.20
N THR A 150 -3.92 15.28 -8.47
CA THR A 150 -3.09 16.31 -9.08
C THR A 150 -1.79 15.64 -9.50
N ALA A 151 -1.52 15.56 -10.80
CA ALA A 151 -0.31 14.92 -11.33
C ALA A 151 0.93 15.42 -10.57
N GLY A 152 1.46 14.57 -9.69
CA GLY A 152 2.65 14.87 -8.90
C GLY A 152 3.85 14.92 -9.85
N ILE A 153 4.45 16.09 -9.97
CA ILE A 153 5.70 16.27 -10.74
C ILE A 153 6.83 15.89 -9.79
N ASN A 154 7.23 14.62 -9.79
CA ASN A 154 8.54 14.18 -9.31
C ASN A 154 9.21 13.33 -10.41
#